data_AF-A0A950GBT1-F1
#
_entry.id   AF-A0A950GBT1-F1
#
_cell.length_a   1.000
_cell.length_b   1.000
_cell.length_c   1.000
_cell.angle_alpha   90.00
_cell.angle_beta   90.00
_cell.angle_gamma   90.00
#
_symmetry.space_group_name_H-M   'P 1'
#
loop_
_entity.id
_entity.type
_entity.pdbx_description
1 polymer ?
#
loop_
_entity_poly.entity_id
_entity_poly.type
_entity_poly.pdbx_seq_one_letter_code
_entity_poly.pdbx_strand_id
1 'polypeptide(L)'
;MFLAALWVPWLGSRYDTFLGTQIAIDALFAVSLNLLLGTTGLVSFGHVAYFGIGAYICGILMKTYGVPFALALPAAWLGAAGFALVFGFFCVRLTKIYFAMLTLAFSQIAWAVCFKWNDVTGGDQGLPDVPYPDLDWMSVLPGLDGLRVSDRFYLLTLALVALSLAALRRIIGSPFGRMLTTIRENPE
;
A
#
# COMPACT_ATOMS: atom_id res chain seq x y z
N MET A 1 -0.78 -19.68 -9.35
CA MET A 1 0.15 -18.56 -9.16
C MET A 1 0.46 -18.31 -7.68
N PHE A 2 -0.51 -17.97 -6.81
CA PHE A 2 -0.28 -17.81 -5.36
C PHE A 2 0.33 -19.03 -4.66
N LEU A 3 -0.09 -20.24 -5.05
CA LEU A 3 0.46 -21.48 -4.49
C LEU A 3 1.94 -21.71 -4.84
N ALA A 4 2.42 -21.25 -6.01
CA ALA A 4 3.83 -21.36 -6.40
C ALA A 4 4.69 -20.32 -5.67
N ALA A 5 4.16 -19.12 -5.47
CA ALA A 5 4.80 -18.05 -4.69
C ALA A 5 5.02 -18.46 -3.23
N LEU A 6 4.14 -19.30 -2.67
CA LEU A 6 4.27 -19.78 -1.30
C LEU A 6 5.51 -20.64 -1.08
N TRP A 7 6.04 -21.32 -2.10
CA TRP A 7 7.23 -22.19 -1.94
C TRP A 7 8.57 -21.46 -2.10
N VAL A 8 8.55 -20.20 -2.51
CA VAL A 8 9.76 -19.38 -2.73
C VAL A 8 10.67 -19.27 -1.50
N PRO A 9 10.17 -19.13 -0.25
CA PRO A 9 11.03 -19.06 0.94
C PRO A 9 11.86 -20.32 1.21
N TRP A 10 11.38 -21.48 0.77
CA TRP A 10 12.03 -22.77 1.02
C TRP A 10 13.00 -23.18 -0.10
N LEU A 11 12.84 -22.62 -1.30
CA LEU A 11 13.60 -23.00 -2.50
C LEU A 11 14.48 -21.86 -3.04
N GLY A 12 14.14 -20.61 -2.72
CA GLY A 12 14.73 -19.40 -3.29
C GLY A 12 15.90 -18.83 -2.48
N SER A 13 16.70 -18.01 -3.15
CA SER A 13 17.75 -17.21 -2.54
C SER A 13 17.18 -15.95 -1.86
N ARG A 14 18.02 -15.25 -1.06
CA ARG A 14 17.62 -13.95 -0.44
C ARG A 14 17.18 -12.93 -1.49
N TYR A 15 17.80 -12.97 -2.67
CA TYR A 15 17.47 -12.11 -3.79
C TYR A 15 16.05 -12.39 -4.31
N ASP A 16 15.67 -13.66 -4.43
CA ASP A 16 14.36 -14.06 -4.93
C ASP A 16 13.24 -13.63 -3.97
N THR A 17 13.46 -13.77 -2.66
CA THR A 17 12.50 -13.30 -1.66
C THR A 17 12.37 -11.78 -1.63
N PHE A 18 13.47 -11.06 -1.84
CA PHE A 18 13.45 -9.59 -1.90
C PHE A 18 12.69 -9.12 -3.14
N LEU A 19 13.06 -9.63 -4.32
CA LEU A 19 12.41 -9.28 -5.58
C LEU A 19 10.94 -9.69 -5.58
N GLY A 20 10.62 -10.88 -5.06
CA GLY A 20 9.25 -11.36 -4.92
C GLY A 20 8.40 -10.45 -4.01
N THR A 21 8.99 -9.92 -2.93
CA THR A 21 8.32 -8.96 -2.04
C THR A 21 7.94 -7.70 -2.80
N GLN A 22 8.89 -7.12 -3.54
CA GLN A 22 8.69 -5.91 -4.32
C GLN A 22 7.61 -6.12 -5.40
N ILE A 23 7.68 -7.22 -6.15
CA ILE A 23 6.67 -7.59 -7.14
C ILE A 23 5.29 -7.72 -6.50
N ALA A 24 5.17 -8.33 -5.32
CA ALA A 24 3.89 -8.50 -4.65
C ALA A 24 3.28 -7.15 -4.21
N ILE A 25 4.09 -6.23 -3.69
CA ILE A 25 3.67 -4.89 -3.29
C ILE A 25 3.25 -4.08 -4.52
N ASP A 26 4.07 -4.06 -5.57
CA ASP A 26 3.80 -3.31 -6.80
C ASP A 26 2.57 -3.87 -7.54
N ALA A 27 2.38 -5.19 -7.53
CA ALA A 27 1.19 -5.83 -8.09
C ALA A 27 -0.08 -5.43 -7.31
N LEU A 28 -0.04 -5.40 -5.97
CA LEU A 28 -1.17 -4.93 -5.17
C LEU A 28 -1.46 -3.45 -5.44
N PHE A 29 -0.41 -2.63 -5.55
CA PHE A 29 -0.53 -1.22 -5.91
C PHE A 29 -1.21 -1.05 -7.29
N ALA A 30 -0.79 -1.80 -8.31
CA ALA A 30 -1.40 -1.79 -9.63
C ALA A 30 -2.87 -2.24 -9.59
N VAL A 31 -3.21 -3.29 -8.83
CA VAL A 31 -4.59 -3.75 -8.67
C VAL A 31 -5.45 -2.69 -7.97
N SER A 32 -4.89 -1.97 -6.99
CA SER A 32 -5.61 -0.89 -6.30
C SER A 32 -5.99 0.25 -7.25
N LEU A 33 -5.09 0.61 -8.19
CA LEU A 33 -5.38 1.60 -9.22
C LEU A 33 -6.41 1.08 -10.22
N ASN A 34 -6.28 -0.18 -10.63
CA ASN A 34 -7.23 -0.85 -11.52
C ASN A 34 -8.62 -0.99 -10.89
N LEU A 35 -8.75 -0.97 -9.56
CA LEU A 35 -10.06 -0.95 -8.92
C LEU A 35 -10.85 0.28 -9.37
N LEU A 36 -10.26 1.47 -9.23
CA LEU A 36 -10.93 2.73 -9.62
C LEU A 36 -11.10 2.77 -11.14
N LEU A 37 -10.03 2.55 -11.90
CA LEU A 37 -10.11 2.61 -13.36
C LEU A 37 -11.09 1.57 -13.93
N GLY A 38 -11.04 0.33 -13.43
CA GLY A 38 -11.82 -0.79 -13.92
C GLY A 38 -13.29 -0.75 -13.50
N THR A 39 -13.60 -0.26 -12.30
CA THR A 39 -15.00 -0.19 -11.83
C THR A 39 -15.67 1.13 -12.19
N THR A 40 -15.06 2.29 -11.92
CA THR A 40 -15.68 3.61 -12.15
C THR A 40 -15.28 4.26 -13.47
N GLY A 41 -14.24 3.77 -14.15
CA GLY A 41 -13.70 4.43 -15.34
C GLY A 41 -12.88 5.69 -15.03
N LEU A 42 -12.60 5.96 -13.76
CA LEU A 42 -11.85 7.15 -13.33
C LEU A 42 -10.37 6.81 -13.16
N VAL A 43 -9.51 7.62 -13.78
CA VAL A 43 -8.06 7.56 -13.57
C VAL A 43 -7.70 8.43 -12.37
N SER A 44 -7.03 7.86 -11.37
CA SER A 44 -6.52 8.59 -10.20
C SER A 44 -4.99 8.62 -10.22
N PHE A 45 -4.43 9.80 -10.43
CA PHE A 45 -2.99 10.07 -10.30
C PHE A 45 -2.55 10.26 -8.84
N GLY A 46 -3.52 10.25 -7.92
CA GLY A 46 -3.35 10.40 -6.47
C GLY A 46 -2.77 9.18 -5.77
N HIS A 47 -2.82 7.99 -6.39
CA HIS A 47 -2.51 6.72 -5.71
C HIS A 47 -1.11 6.67 -5.10
N VAL A 48 -0.13 7.20 -5.83
CA VAL A 48 1.28 7.22 -5.38
C VAL A 48 1.42 8.04 -4.10
N ALA A 49 0.64 9.11 -3.92
CA ALA A 49 0.67 9.92 -2.72
C ALA A 49 0.28 9.11 -1.48
N TYR A 50 -0.81 8.35 -1.53
CA TYR A 50 -1.24 7.54 -0.38
C TYR A 50 -0.28 6.41 -0.05
N PHE A 51 0.32 5.81 -1.10
CA PHE A 51 1.37 4.80 -0.93
C PHE A 51 2.59 5.38 -0.22
N GLY A 52 3.06 6.56 -0.64
CA GLY A 52 4.16 7.28 -0.01
C GLY A 52 3.84 7.72 1.42
N ILE A 53 2.66 8.28 1.67
CA ILE A 53 2.22 8.69 3.02
C ILE A 53 2.24 7.51 3.98
N GLY A 54 1.70 6.35 3.59
CA GLY A 54 1.75 5.14 4.41
C GLY A 54 3.19 4.69 4.71
N ALA A 55 4.06 4.70 3.69
CA ALA A 55 5.47 4.36 3.85
C ALA A 55 6.20 5.30 4.83
N TYR A 56 5.99 6.61 4.71
CA TYR A 56 6.57 7.61 5.62
C TYR A 56 6.04 7.47 7.04
N ILE A 57 4.73 7.28 7.23
CA ILE A 57 4.17 7.08 8.58
C ILE A 57 4.80 5.85 9.23
N CYS A 58 4.89 4.72 8.52
CA CYS A 58 5.51 3.51 9.04
C CYS A 58 7.00 3.74 9.37
N GLY A 59 7.74 4.35 8.44
CA GLY A 59 9.17 4.63 8.61
C GLY A 59 9.47 5.56 9.78
N ILE A 60 8.70 6.64 9.93
CA ILE A 60 8.84 7.61 11.03
C ILE A 60 8.50 6.96 12.37
N LEU A 61 7.42 6.17 12.45
CA LEU A 61 7.05 5.47 13.69
C LEU A 61 8.15 4.50 14.14
N MET A 62 8.73 3.75 13.21
CA MET A 62 9.79 2.79 13.54
C MET A 62 11.11 3.48 13.84
N LYS A 63 11.54 4.41 13.00
CA LYS A 63 12.87 5.04 13.10
C LYS A 63 12.93 6.08 14.20
N THR A 64 11.96 7.00 14.26
CA THR A 64 12.00 8.16 15.15
C THR A 64 11.39 7.84 16.51
N TYR A 65 10.32 7.07 16.54
CA TYR A 65 9.59 6.76 17.78
C TYR A 65 9.86 5.36 18.33
N GLY A 66 10.64 4.52 17.64
CA GLY A 66 10.96 3.16 18.09
C GLY A 66 9.73 2.25 18.21
N VAL A 67 8.64 2.57 17.52
CA VAL A 67 7.39 1.79 17.59
C VAL A 67 7.62 0.45 16.88
N PRO A 68 7.24 -0.69 17.48
CA PRO A 68 7.43 -1.99 16.87
C PRO A 68 6.61 -2.09 15.57
N PHE A 69 7.15 -2.81 14.58
CA PHE A 69 6.53 -2.93 13.24
C PHE A 69 5.07 -3.38 13.28
N ALA A 70 4.73 -4.29 14.20
CA ALA A 70 3.38 -4.81 14.37
C ALA A 70 2.34 -3.71 14.72
N LEU A 71 2.75 -2.62 15.37
CA LEU A 71 1.90 -1.46 15.66
C LEU A 71 2.07 -0.35 14.60
N ALA A 72 3.29 -0.17 14.11
CA ALA A 72 3.58 0.83 13.08
C ALA A 72 2.82 0.57 11.78
N LEU A 73 2.66 -0.70 11.37
CA LEU A 73 2.00 -1.07 10.13
C LEU A 73 0.48 -0.75 10.14
N PRO A 74 -0.32 -1.17 11.14
CA PRO A 74 -1.72 -0.75 11.24
C PRO A 74 -1.88 0.77 11.39
N ALA A 75 -1.01 1.43 12.15
CA ALA A 75 -1.05 2.88 12.31
C ALA A 75 -0.78 3.60 10.98
N ALA A 76 0.17 3.11 10.19
CA ALA A 76 0.44 3.61 8.84
C ALA A 76 -0.75 3.40 7.89
N TRP A 77 -1.38 2.22 7.94
CA TRP A 77 -2.58 1.93 7.15
C TRP A 77 -3.74 2.87 7.52
N LEU A 78 -4.02 3.05 8.81
CA LEU A 78 -5.05 3.98 9.31
C LEU A 78 -4.74 5.43 8.97
N GLY A 79 -3.48 5.85 9.11
CA GLY A 79 -3.05 7.19 8.76
C GLY A 79 -3.23 7.48 7.27
N ALA A 80 -2.75 6.59 6.40
CA ALA A 80 -2.94 6.71 4.97
C ALA A 80 -4.43 6.69 4.57
N ALA A 81 -5.25 5.85 5.22
CA ALA A 81 -6.70 5.83 5.02
C ALA A 81 -7.36 7.16 5.45
N GLY A 82 -6.90 7.77 6.55
CA GLY A 82 -7.33 9.10 6.98
C GLY A 82 -7.04 10.18 5.94
N PHE A 83 -5.82 10.22 5.39
CA PHE A 83 -5.49 11.14 4.30
C PHE A 83 -6.31 10.86 3.03
N ALA A 84 -6.51 9.58 2.69
CA ALA A 84 -7.34 9.19 1.56
C ALA A 84 -8.82 9.59 1.74
N LEU A 85 -9.36 9.56 2.95
CA LEU A 85 -10.71 10.06 3.25
C LEU A 85 -10.80 11.57 3.03
N VAL A 86 -9.83 12.34 3.51
CA VAL A 86 -9.80 13.80 3.32
C VAL A 86 -9.73 14.15 1.85
N PHE A 87 -8.80 13.56 1.08
CA PHE A 87 -8.66 13.85 -0.35
C PHE A 87 -9.84 13.30 -1.15
N GLY A 88 -10.30 12.10 -0.80
CA GLY A 88 -11.47 11.45 -1.40
C GLY A 88 -12.74 12.28 -1.25
N PHE A 89 -12.96 12.92 -0.10
CA PHE A 89 -14.11 13.79 0.13
C PHE A 89 -14.22 14.91 -0.91
N PHE A 90 -13.10 15.51 -1.32
CA PHE A 90 -13.09 16.54 -2.36
C PHE A 90 -13.23 15.93 -3.76
N CYS A 91 -12.59 14.79 -4.02
CA CYS A 91 -12.59 14.16 -5.34
C CYS A 91 -13.94 13.56 -5.74
N VAL A 92 -14.74 13.02 -4.80
CA VAL A 92 -16.00 12.30 -5.11
C VAL A 92 -17.03 13.16 -5.85
N ARG A 93 -16.93 14.49 -5.76
CA ARG A 93 -17.88 15.42 -6.40
C ARG A 93 -17.49 15.80 -7.84
N LEU A 94 -16.38 15.30 -8.36
CA LEU A 94 -15.80 15.72 -9.63
C LEU A 94 -16.03 14.68 -10.73
N THR A 95 -16.22 15.17 -11.96
CA THR A 95 -16.34 14.32 -13.16
C THR A 95 -14.97 13.98 -13.73
N LYS A 96 -14.88 12.80 -14.36
CA LYS A 96 -13.72 12.16 -15.05
C LYS A 96 -12.44 13.01 -15.14
N ILE A 97 -12.44 14.08 -15.94
CA ILE A 97 -11.26 14.92 -16.19
C ILE A 97 -10.87 15.74 -14.95
N TYR A 98 -11.83 16.37 -14.29
CA TYR A 98 -11.59 17.16 -13.07
C TYR A 98 -11.13 16.27 -11.91
N PHE A 99 -11.65 15.05 -11.80
CA PHE A 99 -11.17 14.06 -10.83
C PHE A 99 -9.68 13.75 -11.06
N ALA A 100 -9.29 13.45 -12.30
CA ALA A 100 -7.89 13.18 -12.63
C ALA A 100 -6.98 14.38 -12.33
N MET A 101 -7.39 15.60 -12.74
CA MET A 101 -6.63 16.83 -12.48
C MET A 101 -6.46 17.11 -10.98
N LEU A 102 -7.53 16.97 -10.18
CA LEU A 102 -7.44 17.20 -8.74
C LEU A 102 -6.56 16.16 -8.05
N THR A 103 -6.67 14.88 -8.42
CA THR A 103 -5.80 13.84 -7.84
C THR A 103 -4.33 14.04 -8.21
N LEU A 104 -4.04 14.58 -9.40
CA LEU A 104 -2.68 14.99 -9.77
C LEU A 104 -2.20 16.15 -8.89
N ALA A 105 -3.03 17.17 -8.69
CA ALA A 105 -2.70 18.30 -7.82
C ALA A 105 -2.40 17.85 -6.38
N PHE A 106 -3.21 16.93 -5.82
CA PHE A 106 -2.93 16.35 -4.51
C PHE A 106 -1.61 15.57 -4.47
N SER A 107 -1.30 14.79 -5.51
CA SER A 107 0.02 14.13 -5.63
C SER A 107 1.17 15.13 -5.64
N GLN A 108 1.01 16.27 -6.31
CA GLN A 108 2.04 17.32 -6.33
C GLN A 108 2.20 18.01 -4.97
N ILE A 109 1.11 18.22 -4.23
CA ILE A 109 1.18 18.75 -2.86
C ILE A 109 1.90 17.74 -1.95
N ALA A 110 1.53 16.45 -2.03
CA ALA A 110 2.19 15.41 -1.25
C ALA A 110 3.69 15.31 -1.58
N TRP A 111 4.05 15.40 -2.87
CA TRP A 111 5.44 15.47 -3.32
C TRP A 111 6.16 16.69 -2.75
N ALA A 112 5.57 17.89 -2.86
CA ALA A 112 6.15 19.11 -2.31
C ALA A 112 6.35 19.03 -0.80
N VAL A 113 5.41 18.42 -0.07
CA VAL A 113 5.54 18.15 1.35
C VAL A 113 6.71 17.21 1.63
N CYS A 114 6.81 16.09 0.91
CA CYS A 114 7.88 15.12 1.10
C CYS A 114 9.28 15.72 0.87
N PHE A 115 9.42 16.58 -0.13
CA PHE A 115 10.72 17.17 -0.50
C PHE A 115 11.05 18.43 0.31
N LYS A 116 10.07 19.25 0.69
CA LYS A 116 10.33 20.51 1.40
C LYS A 116 10.35 20.37 2.92
N TRP A 117 9.69 19.36 3.48
CA TRP A 117 9.57 19.21 4.94
C TRP A 117 10.73 18.40 5.54
N ASN A 118 11.93 18.98 5.48
CA ASN A 118 13.17 18.35 5.93
C ASN A 118 13.10 17.78 7.36
N ASP A 119 12.49 18.51 8.31
CA ASP A 119 12.45 18.11 9.72
C ASP A 119 11.72 16.78 9.97
N VAL A 120 10.73 16.43 9.14
CA VAL A 120 9.88 15.25 9.33
C VAL A 120 10.20 14.15 8.33
N THR A 121 10.36 14.49 7.05
CA THR A 121 10.55 13.51 5.98
C THR A 121 12.02 13.31 5.59
N GLY A 122 12.92 14.17 6.07
CA GLY A 122 14.32 14.22 5.62
C GLY A 122 14.49 14.88 4.24
N GLY A 123 13.42 15.44 3.66
CA GLY A 123 13.43 16.18 2.40
C GLY A 123 14.08 15.40 1.26
N ASP A 124 15.11 15.99 0.66
CA ASP A 124 15.84 15.41 -0.49
C ASP A 124 16.58 14.11 -0.13
N GLN A 125 16.94 13.90 1.14
CA GLN A 125 17.64 12.69 1.59
C GLN A 125 16.68 11.54 1.90
N GLY A 126 15.39 11.82 2.06
CA GLY A 126 14.39 10.87 2.54
C GLY A 126 14.73 10.34 3.94
N LEU A 127 14.29 9.11 4.22
CA LEU A 127 14.46 8.48 5.53
C LEU A 127 15.48 7.32 5.46
N PRO A 128 16.79 7.58 5.64
CA PRO A 128 17.81 6.53 5.65
C PRO A 128 17.69 5.65 6.90
N ASP A 129 18.26 4.44 6.86
CA ASP A 129 18.42 3.55 8.03
C ASP A 129 17.12 3.25 8.79
N VAL A 130 16.01 3.05 8.07
CA VAL A 130 14.78 2.50 8.70
C VAL A 130 15.08 1.07 9.16
N PRO A 131 14.85 0.75 10.45
CA PRO A 131 15.16 -0.57 10.98
C PRO A 131 14.34 -1.66 10.29
N TYR A 132 14.92 -2.85 10.18
CA TYR A 132 14.19 -4.00 9.67
C TYR A 132 13.00 -4.35 10.60
N PRO A 133 11.89 -4.86 10.06
CA PRO A 133 10.73 -5.27 10.86
C PRO A 133 11.07 -6.33 11.91
N ASP A 134 10.74 -6.04 13.17
CA ASP A 134 10.81 -7.02 14.26
C ASP A 134 9.70 -8.08 14.09
N LEU A 135 10.07 -9.20 13.48
CA LEU A 135 9.16 -10.31 13.15
C LEU A 135 9.31 -11.51 14.09
N ASP A 136 9.87 -11.30 15.28
CA ASP A 136 10.18 -12.36 16.24
C ASP A 136 8.93 -13.05 16.78
N TRP A 137 7.80 -12.35 16.84
CA TRP A 137 6.49 -12.94 17.17
C TRP A 137 6.10 -14.06 16.20
N MET A 138 6.59 -14.03 14.97
CA MET A 138 6.28 -15.04 13.95
C MET A 138 7.18 -16.29 14.05
N SER A 139 8.26 -16.23 14.85
CA SER A 139 9.09 -17.41 15.16
C SER A 139 8.41 -18.39 16.12
N VAL A 140 7.35 -17.95 16.81
CA VAL A 140 6.54 -18.79 17.71
C VAL A 140 5.55 -19.67 16.92
N LEU A 141 5.31 -19.37 15.64
CA LEU A 141 4.45 -20.20 14.78
C LEU A 141 5.23 -21.45 14.31
N PRO A 142 4.64 -22.65 14.42
CA PRO A 142 5.30 -23.88 14.02
C PRO A 142 5.62 -23.87 12.52
N GLY A 143 6.90 -24.01 12.18
CA GLY A 143 7.40 -24.09 10.80
C GLY A 143 8.02 -22.79 10.26
N LEU A 144 8.05 -21.71 11.06
CA LEU A 144 8.68 -20.42 10.70
C LEU A 144 9.91 -20.07 11.53
N ASP A 145 10.22 -20.90 12.50
CA ASP A 145 11.29 -20.80 13.50
C ASP A 145 12.69 -20.87 12.84
N GLY A 146 12.85 -21.63 11.76
CA GLY A 146 14.11 -21.74 11.00
C GLY A 146 14.29 -20.77 9.83
N LEU A 147 13.29 -19.94 9.52
CA LEU A 147 13.32 -19.03 8.37
C LEU A 147 14.10 -17.74 8.68
N ARG A 148 14.64 -17.10 7.64
CA ARG A 148 15.31 -15.79 7.80
C ARG A 148 14.26 -14.69 7.98
N VAL A 149 14.69 -13.53 8.53
CA VAL A 149 13.80 -12.36 8.67
C VAL A 149 13.22 -11.92 7.32
N SER A 150 14.02 -11.96 6.24
CA SER A 150 13.56 -11.64 4.87
C SER A 150 12.47 -12.58 4.37
N ASP A 151 12.61 -13.88 4.64
CA ASP A 151 11.67 -14.92 4.24
C ASP A 151 10.34 -14.75 4.98
N ARG A 152 10.44 -14.45 6.29
CA ARG A 152 9.32 -14.12 7.16
C ARG A 152 8.57 -12.87 6.66
N PHE A 153 9.30 -11.82 6.29
CA PHE A 153 8.70 -10.61 5.75
C PHE A 153 7.96 -10.88 4.43
N TYR A 154 8.57 -11.66 3.52
CA TYR A 154 7.93 -12.04 2.26
C TYR A 154 6.61 -12.80 2.47
N LEU A 155 6.58 -13.77 3.40
CA LEU A 155 5.35 -14.50 3.74
C LEU A 155 4.27 -13.58 4.30
N LEU A 156 4.65 -12.64 5.18
CA LEU A 156 3.73 -11.63 5.69
C LEU A 156 3.19 -10.75 4.57
N THR A 157 4.03 -10.29 3.65
CA THR A 157 3.62 -9.50 2.48
C THR A 157 2.64 -10.29 1.62
N LEU A 158 2.92 -11.57 1.31
CA LEU A 158 1.99 -12.41 0.56
C LEU A 158 0.65 -12.57 1.27
N ALA A 159 0.66 -12.79 2.59
CA ALA A 159 -0.56 -12.91 3.38
C ALA A 159 -1.40 -11.62 3.33
N LEU A 160 -0.77 -10.45 3.50
CA LEU A 160 -1.43 -9.14 3.43
C LEU A 160 -1.95 -8.83 2.02
N VAL A 161 -1.20 -9.17 0.97
CA VAL A 161 -1.64 -9.04 -0.42
C VAL A 161 -2.83 -9.94 -0.69
N ALA A 162 -2.78 -11.20 -0.28
CA ALA A 162 -3.88 -12.15 -0.44
C ALA A 162 -5.15 -11.68 0.30
N LEU A 163 -5.00 -11.20 1.55
CA LEU A 163 -6.09 -10.61 2.33
C LEU A 163 -6.69 -9.39 1.61
N SER A 164 -5.83 -8.49 1.12
CA SER A 164 -6.26 -7.28 0.42
C SER A 164 -7.02 -7.61 -0.87
N LEU A 165 -6.53 -8.58 -1.65
CA LEU A 165 -7.21 -9.06 -2.86
C LEU A 165 -8.53 -9.75 -2.55
N ALA A 166 -8.61 -10.53 -1.46
CA ALA A 166 -9.86 -11.13 -1.00
C ALA A 166 -10.88 -10.05 -0.60
N ALA A 167 -10.44 -9.02 0.13
CA ALA A 167 -11.26 -7.87 0.49
C ALA A 167 -11.75 -7.11 -0.76
N LEU A 168 -10.85 -6.81 -1.70
CA LEU A 168 -11.17 -6.16 -2.97
C LEU A 168 -12.20 -6.95 -3.77
N ARG A 169 -12.03 -8.27 -3.91
CA ARG A 169 -13.01 -9.15 -4.57
C ARG A 169 -14.37 -9.10 -3.90
N ARG A 170 -14.40 -9.09 -2.56
CA ARG A 170 -15.65 -8.99 -1.79
C ARG A 170 -16.35 -7.64 -2.03
N ILE A 171 -15.59 -6.55 -2.08
CA ILE A 171 -16.11 -5.19 -2.32
C ILE A 171 -16.68 -5.07 -3.74
N ILE A 172 -15.93 -5.51 -4.76
CA ILE A 172 -16.38 -5.46 -6.16
C ILE A 172 -17.63 -6.33 -6.38
N GLY A 173 -17.70 -7.50 -5.76
CA GLY A 173 -18.86 -8.40 -5.87
C GLY A 173 -20.11 -7.93 -5.11
N SER A 174 -19.98 -6.92 -4.25
CA SER A 174 -21.08 -6.40 -3.43
C SER A 174 -21.97 -5.40 -4.20
N PRO A 175 -23.15 -5.02 -3.67
CA PRO A 175 -24.00 -3.98 -4.28
C PRO A 175 -23.26 -2.65 -4.53
N PHE A 176 -22.30 -2.30 -3.68
CA PHE A 176 -21.47 -1.11 -3.85
C PHE A 176 -20.65 -1.15 -5.15
N GLY A 177 -20.03 -2.29 -5.46
CA GLY A 177 -19.28 -2.45 -6.71
C GLY A 177 -20.16 -2.29 -7.95
N ARG A 178 -21.42 -2.73 -7.89
CA ARG A 178 -22.38 -2.55 -9.00
C ARG A 178 -22.77 -1.07 -9.19
N MET A 179 -22.86 -0.30 -8.12
CA MET A 179 -23.08 1.15 -8.21
C MET A 179 -21.88 1.83 -8.88
N LEU A 180 -20.65 1.43 -8.54
CA LEU A 180 -19.45 1.98 -9.19
C LEU A 180 -19.43 1.69 -10.69
N THR A 181 -19.82 0.49 -11.12
CA THR A 181 -19.92 0.16 -12.54
C THR A 181 -20.98 0.97 -13.27
N THR A 182 -22.10 1.30 -12.62
CA THR A 182 -23.10 2.21 -13.23
C THR A 182 -22.58 3.62 -13.44
N ILE A 183 -21.67 4.12 -12.59
CA ILE A 183 -21.01 5.43 -12.79
C ILE A 183 -20.15 5.39 -14.06
N ARG A 184 -19.46 4.27 -14.32
CA ARG A 184 -18.65 4.10 -15.53
C ARG A 184 -19.48 4.11 -16.81
N GLU A 185 -20.64 3.48 -16.77
CA GLU A 185 -21.56 3.37 -17.90
C GLU A 185 -22.34 4.67 -18.15
N ASN A 186 -22.36 5.60 -17.19
CA ASN A 186 -22.99 6.89 -17.38
C ASN A 186 -22.14 7.78 -18.31
N PRO A 187 -22.68 8.21 -19.47
CA PRO A 187 -21.98 9.09 -20.39
C PRO A 187 -21.81 10.52 -19.86
N GLU A 188 -22.63 10.93 -18.88
CA GLU A 188 -22.55 12.22 -18.18
C GLU A 188 -21.55 12.21 -17.02
#